data_AF-A0A0K1F373-F1
#
_entry.id   AF-A0A0K1F373-F1
#
_cell.length_a   1.000
_cell.length_b   1.000
_cell.length_c   1.000
_cell.angle_alpha   90.00
_cell.angle_beta   90.00
_cell.angle_gamma   90.00
#
_symmetry.space_group_name_H-M   'P 1'
#
loop_
_entity.id
_entity.type
_entity.pdbx_description
1 polymer ?
#
loop_
_entity_poly.entity_id
_entity_poly.type
_entity_poly.pdbx_seq_one_letter_code
_entity_poly.pdbx_strand_id
1 'polypeptide(L)' 'MAEKPEWVKSFARPRGTEIKHIRGHWYLYERGSIYDPKIKRSRKKSGRCLGKITPEGLVASVSRKERAERARVAGFTAAG' A
#
# COMPACT_ATOMS: atom_id res chain seq x y z
N MET A 1 -5.18 22.73 -12.34
CA MET A 1 -4.51 22.36 -11.09
C MET A 1 -5.45 21.44 -10.33
N ALA A 2 -5.15 20.15 -10.19
CA ALA A 2 -5.95 19.31 -9.31
C ALA A 2 -5.54 19.66 -7.87
N GLU A 3 -6.33 20.52 -7.23
CA GLU A 3 -6.16 20.89 -5.83
C GLU A 3 -6.07 19.61 -5.01
N LYS A 4 -4.95 19.49 -4.28
CA LYS A 4 -4.73 18.34 -3.41
C LYS A 4 -5.69 18.47 -2.25
N PRO A 5 -6.62 17.52 -2.04
CA PRO A 5 -7.52 17.60 -0.92
C PRO A 5 -6.74 17.63 0.39
N GLU A 6 -7.19 18.43 1.35
CA GLU A 6 -6.52 18.62 2.66
C GLU A 6 -6.32 17.28 3.38
N TRP A 7 -7.26 16.34 3.25
CA TRP A 7 -7.14 14.99 3.81
C TRP A 7 -5.98 14.17 3.22
N VAL A 8 -5.57 14.41 1.96
CA VAL A 8 -4.37 13.78 1.37
C VAL A 8 -3.09 14.43 1.87
N LYS A 9 -3.12 15.76 2.09
CA LYS A 9 -1.99 16.53 2.63
C LYS A 9 -1.73 16.20 4.10
N SER A 10 -2.81 16.13 4.88
CA SER A 10 -2.79 15.82 6.31
C SER A 10 -2.53 14.34 6.59
N PHE A 11 -2.69 13.47 5.58
CA PHE A 11 -2.38 12.05 5.71
C PHE A 11 -0.90 11.84 6.07
N ALA A 12 -0.67 11.32 7.27
CA ALA A 12 0.67 10.93 7.72
C ALA A 12 1.21 9.90 6.73
N ARG A 13 2.34 10.19 6.10
CA ARG A 13 3.03 9.26 5.19
C ARG A 13 3.93 8.36 6.02
N PRO A 14 3.50 7.14 6.40
CA PRO A 14 4.37 6.23 7.13
C PRO A 14 5.64 5.96 6.31
N ARG A 15 6.74 5.80 7.03
CA ARG A 15 8.07 5.67 6.45
C ARG A 15 8.10 4.45 5.52
N GLY A 16 8.55 4.66 4.28
CA GLY A 16 8.52 3.61 3.26
C GLY A 16 7.18 3.46 2.54
N THR A 17 6.38 4.53 2.45
CA THR A 17 5.19 4.59 1.59
C THR A 17 5.21 5.78 0.65
N GLU A 18 4.43 5.72 -0.42
CA GLU A 18 4.30 6.76 -1.44
C GLU A 18 2.82 6.90 -1.82
N ILE A 19 2.31 8.13 -1.81
CA ILE A 19 0.94 8.45 -2.24
C ILE A 19 0.95 8.72 -3.74
N LYS A 20 0.11 8.02 -4.50
CA LYS A 20 -0.07 8.17 -5.94
C LYS A 20 -1.49 8.64 -6.27
N HIS A 21 -1.59 9.60 -7.19
CA HIS A 21 -2.86 10.03 -7.77
C HIS A 21 -3.06 9.33 -9.11
N ILE A 22 -4.10 8.50 -9.21
CA ILE A 22 -4.39 7.70 -10.40
C ILE A 22 -5.89 7.81 -10.68
N ARG A 23 -6.26 8.29 -11.88
CA ARG A 23 -7.66 8.39 -12.35
C ARG A 23 -8.61 9.11 -11.36
N GLY A 24 -8.17 10.20 -10.74
CA GLY A 24 -9.01 10.95 -9.78
C GLY A 24 -9.11 10.33 -8.39
N HIS A 25 -8.30 9.30 -8.11
CA HIS A 25 -8.26 8.64 -6.82
C HIS A 25 -6.84 8.66 -6.24
N TRP A 26 -6.78 8.70 -4.92
CA TRP A 26 -5.54 8.70 -4.17
C TRP A 26 -5.29 7.32 -3.59
N TYR A 27 -4.12 6.76 -3.87
CA TYR A 27 -3.74 5.44 -3.41
C TYR A 27 -2.43 5.51 -2.64
N LEU A 28 -2.33 4.72 -1.58
CA LEU A 28 -1.11 4.54 -0.83
C LEU A 28 -0.38 3.29 -1.34
N TYR A 29 0.88 3.44 -1.70
CA TYR A 29 1.77 2.35 -2.09
C TYR A 29 2.90 2.20 -1.11
N GLU A 30 3.42 0.99 -0.95
CA GLU A 30 4.72 0.80 -0.32
C GLU A 30 5.84 1.31 -1.24
N ARG A 31 6.85 1.89 -0.63
CA ARG A 31 8.09 2.35 -1.24
C ARG A 31 9.24 1.71 -0.50
N GLY A 32 9.76 0.64 -1.06
CA GLY A 32 10.99 0.00 -0.61
C GLY A 32 12.20 0.42 -1.45
N SER A 33 13.38 0.29 -0.87
CA SER A 33 14.64 0.24 -1.62
C SER A 33 15.19 -1.15 -1.44
N ILE A 34 15.38 -1.89 -2.53
CA ILE A 34 16.00 -3.21 -2.50
C ILE A 34 17.44 -3.09 -3.00
N TYR A 35 18.39 -3.63 -2.25
CA TYR A 35 19.77 -3.72 -2.73
C TYR A 35 19.85 -4.77 -3.83
N ASP A 36 20.40 -4.37 -4.98
CA ASP A 36 20.61 -5.28 -6.09
C ASP A 36 22.11 -5.66 -6.14
N PRO A 37 22.46 -6.91 -5.81
CA PRO A 37 23.87 -7.33 -5.76
C PRO A 37 24.48 -7.47 -7.16
N LYS A 38 23.67 -7.60 -8.23
CA LYS A 38 24.18 -7.69 -9.61
C LYS A 38 24.70 -6.36 -10.11
N ILE A 39 24.00 -5.28 -9.82
CA ILE A 39 24.41 -3.92 -10.18
C ILE A 39 25.12 -3.17 -9.03
N LYS A 40 25.28 -3.82 -7.86
CA LYS A 40 25.87 -3.29 -6.63
C LYS A 40 25.29 -1.94 -6.17
N ARG A 41 24.00 -1.71 -6.43
CA ARG A 41 23.32 -0.44 -6.12
C ARG A 41 21.91 -0.69 -5.63
N SER A 42 21.40 0.23 -4.82
CA SER A 42 20.01 0.20 -4.35
C SER A 42 19.06 0.59 -5.47
N ARG A 43 18.05 -0.24 -5.74
CA ARG A 43 16.96 0.07 -6.67
C ARG A 43 15.71 0.48 -5.91
N LYS A 44 15.03 1.52 -6.41
CA LYS A 44 13.67 1.86 -5.97
C LYS A 44 12.76 0.68 -6.33
N LYS A 45 12.17 0.06 -5.32
CA LYS A 45 11.14 -0.97 -5.47
C LYS A 45 9.81 -0.35 -5.03
N SER A 46 8.96 -0.06 -6.00
CA SER A 46 7.54 0.21 -5.69
C SER A 46 6.95 -1.10 -5.17
N GLY A 47 6.49 -1.10 -3.93
CA GLY A 47 5.90 -2.27 -3.27
C GLY A 47 4.41 -2.38 -3.59
N ARG A 48 3.65 -2.96 -2.65
CA ARG A 48 2.23 -3.27 -2.86
C ARG A 48 1.36 -2.03 -2.69
N CYS A 49 0.15 -2.09 -3.26
CA CYS A 49 -0.91 -1.13 -2.96
C CYS A 49 -1.41 -1.42 -1.54
N LEU A 50 -1.25 -0.46 -0.64
CA LEU A 50 -1.72 -0.53 0.75
C LEU A 50 -3.19 -0.18 0.86
N GLY A 51 -3.72 0.67 -0.02
CA GLY A 51 -5.11 1.08 0.05
C GLY A 51 -5.45 2.34 -0.73
N LYS A 52 -6.73 2.69 -0.69
CA LYS A 52 -7.24 3.96 -1.22
C LYS A 52 -7.35 4.96 -0.06
N ILE A 53 -6.81 6.15 -0.26
CA ILE A 53 -6.98 7.25 0.69
C ILE A 53 -8.34 7.89 0.38
N THR A 54 -9.19 7.97 1.40
CA THR A 54 -10.49 8.64 1.37
C THR A 54 -10.51 9.75 2.43
N PRO A 55 -11.50 10.66 2.39
CA PRO A 55 -11.63 11.71 3.40
C PRO A 55 -11.78 11.17 4.83
N GLU A 56 -12.41 10.00 4.97
CA GLU A 56 -12.66 9.33 6.25
C GLU A 56 -11.43 8.58 6.78
N GLY A 57 -10.44 8.29 5.92
CA GLY A 57 -9.20 7.60 6.32
C GLY A 57 -8.55 6.79 5.20
N LEU A 58 -7.62 5.92 5.56
CA LEU A 58 -7.05 4.94 4.63
C LEU A 58 -7.92 3.70 4.58
N VAL A 59 -8.63 3.50 3.47
CA VAL A 59 -9.29 2.23 3.17
C VAL A 59 -8.21 1.24 2.74
N ALA A 60 -7.71 0.46 3.70
CA ALA A 60 -6.69 -0.55 3.47
C ALA A 60 -7.19 -1.58 2.44
N SER A 61 -6.45 -1.72 1.34
CA SER A 61 -6.60 -2.90 0.50
C SER A 61 -5.95 -4.05 1.25
N VAL A 62 -6.78 -4.98 1.73
CA VAL A 62 -6.29 -6.23 2.32
C VAL A 62 -5.19 -6.78 1.42
N SER A 63 -3.98 -6.82 1.96
CA SER A 63 -2.82 -7.23 1.18
C SER A 63 -3.09 -8.65 0.67
N ARG A 64 -2.57 -9.02 -0.50
CA ARG A 64 -2.74 -10.40 -1.00
C ARG A 64 -2.28 -11.44 0.03
N LYS A 65 -1.32 -11.08 0.90
CA LYS A 65 -0.81 -11.91 1.99
C LYS A 65 -1.82 -12.05 3.12
N GLU A 66 -2.45 -10.96 3.53
CA GLU A 66 -3.51 -10.96 4.56
C GLU A 66 -4.80 -11.61 4.06
N ARG A 67 -5.13 -11.44 2.78
CA ARG A 67 -6.19 -12.19 2.11
C ARG A 67 -5.85 -13.68 2.03
N ALA A 68 -4.61 -14.04 1.69
CA ALA A 68 -4.17 -15.43 1.65
C ALA A 68 -4.09 -16.07 3.05
N GLU A 69 -3.73 -15.28 4.07
CA GLU A 69 -3.69 -15.71 5.46
C GLU A 69 -5.10 -15.88 6.02
N ARG A 70 -6.01 -14.92 5.79
CA ARG A 70 -7.44 -15.10 6.08
C ARG A 70 -8.02 -16.30 5.36
N ALA A 71 -7.66 -16.55 4.10
CA ALA A 71 -8.10 -17.74 3.37
C ALA A 71 -7.52 -19.03 3.96
N ARG A 72 -6.26 -19.02 4.43
CA ARG A 72 -5.65 -20.15 5.15
C ARG A 72 -6.33 -20.42 6.47
N VAL A 73 -6.58 -19.37 7.27
CA VAL A 73 -7.24 -19.48 8.58
C VAL A 73 -8.68 -19.93 8.40
N ALA A 74 -9.45 -19.32 7.49
CA ALA A 74 -10.82 -19.72 7.20
C ALA A 74 -10.94 -21.15 6.64
N GLY A 75 -9.93 -21.63 5.91
CA GLY A 75 -9.83 -23.03 5.48
C GLY A 75 -9.47 -24.01 6.59
N PHE A 76 -8.86 -23.55 7.69
CA PHE A 76 -8.52 -24.37 8.85
C PHE A 76 -9.69 -24.52 9.82
N THR A 77 -10.51 -23.47 10.00
CA THR A 77 -11.65 -23.50 10.93
C THR A 77 -12.86 -24.32 10.44
N ALA A 78 -12.90 -24.71 9.16
CA ALA A 78 -13.98 -25.53 8.59
C ALA A 78 -13.73 -27.05 8.71
N ALA A 79 -12.64 -27.47 9.35
CA ALA A 79 -12.24 -28.88 9.47
C ALA A 79 -12.05 -29.33 10.93
N GLY A 80 -12.80 -28.73 11.87
CA GLY A 80 -12.83 -29.10 13.29
C GLY A 80 -14.23 -29.48 13.74
#